data_AF-A0A1Y0ECC1-F1
#
_entry.id   AF-A0A1Y0ECC1-F1
#
_cell.length_a   1.000
_cell.length_b   1.000
_cell.length_c   1.000
_cell.angle_alpha   90.00
_cell.angle_beta   90.00
_cell.angle_gamma   90.00
#
_symmetry.space_group_name_H-M   'P 1'
#
loop_
_entity.id
_entity.type
_entity.pdbx_description
1 polymer ?
#
loop_
_entity_poly.entity_id
_entity_poly.type
_entity_poly.pdbx_seq_one_letter_code
_entity_poly.pdbx_strand_id
1 'polypeptide(L)'
;MSASAARIQTPPAPAPAPVPQALRKAGRKARLSGVTTGDPMQDLLSALPKALGRRLRFHEPMAAEKSFDEIWLENLFDAVRQGDAARYRFALLSRMSREKASALHFLVCKAAHMSQPSG
;
A
#
# COMPACT_ATOMS: atom_id res chain seq x y z
N MET A 1 11.91 33.41 42.97
CA MET A 1 11.27 32.09 43.18
C MET A 1 10.71 31.64 41.83
N SER A 2 11.05 30.42 41.41
CA SER A 2 11.05 29.92 40.03
C SER A 2 9.70 29.85 39.32
N ALA A 3 9.70 30.23 38.04
CA ALA A 3 8.66 29.87 37.07
C ALA A 3 8.87 28.41 36.61
N SER A 4 7.87 27.56 36.80
CA SER A 4 7.90 26.16 36.37
C SER A 4 7.57 26.07 34.88
N ALA A 5 8.54 25.65 34.08
CA ALA A 5 8.39 25.49 32.64
C ALA A 5 7.43 24.34 32.32
N ALA A 6 6.30 24.66 31.68
CA ALA A 6 5.38 23.68 31.14
C ALA A 6 6.09 22.83 30.07
N ARG A 7 6.32 21.54 30.37
CA ARG A 7 6.80 20.58 29.38
C ARG A 7 5.76 20.46 28.28
N ILE A 8 6.12 20.91 27.07
CA ILE A 8 5.37 20.63 25.85
C ILE A 8 5.43 19.12 25.63
N GLN A 9 4.34 18.42 25.92
CA GLN A 9 4.16 17.03 25.48
C GLN A 9 4.02 17.05 23.96
N THR A 10 5.06 16.61 23.26
CA THR A 10 4.96 16.27 21.84
C THR A 10 3.95 15.12 21.72
N PRO A 11 2.86 15.24 20.96
CA PRO A 11 1.93 14.15 20.78
C PRO A 11 2.67 12.94 20.19
N PRO A 12 2.42 11.71 20.70
CA PRO A 12 3.03 10.52 20.15
C PRO A 12 2.71 10.43 18.65
N ALA A 13 3.70 10.06 17.85
CA ALA A 13 3.52 9.84 16.43
C ALA A 13 2.30 8.91 16.22
N PRO A 14 1.40 9.21 15.25
CA PRO A 14 0.21 8.42 15.05
C PRO A 14 0.60 6.96 14.83
N ALA A 15 -0.05 6.06 15.57
CA ALA A 15 0.14 4.63 15.41
C ALA A 15 0.01 4.24 13.92
N PRO A 16 0.81 3.26 13.44
CA PRO A 16 0.72 2.79 12.07
C PRO A 16 -0.71 2.39 11.77
N ALA A 17 -1.31 3.07 10.79
CA ALA A 17 -2.67 2.82 10.39
C ALA A 17 -2.84 1.34 9.99
N PRO A 18 -3.98 0.68 10.32
CA PRO A 18 -4.24 -0.66 9.85
C PRO A 18 -4.10 -0.70 8.32
N VAL A 19 -3.51 -1.78 7.79
CA VAL A 19 -3.09 -1.93 6.38
C VAL A 19 -4.12 -1.38 5.36
N PRO A 20 -5.45 -1.57 5.51
CA PRO A 20 -6.44 -1.00 4.59
C PRO A 20 -6.42 0.55 4.55
N GLN A 21 -6.21 1.21 5.68
CA GLN A 21 -6.18 2.67 5.76
C GLN A 21 -4.86 3.24 5.19
N ALA A 22 -3.74 2.55 5.40
CA ALA A 22 -2.45 2.90 4.78
C ALA A 22 -2.52 2.78 3.25
N LEU A 23 -3.13 1.70 2.75
CA LEU A 23 -3.33 1.46 1.31
C LEU A 23 -4.20 2.56 0.68
N ARG A 24 -5.33 2.89 1.31
CA ARG A 24 -6.24 3.95 0.82
C ARG A 24 -5.57 5.33 0.81
N LYS A 25 -4.79 5.69 1.84
CA LYS A 25 -4.03 6.96 1.90
C LYS A 25 -2.97 7.02 0.79
N ALA A 26 -2.16 5.97 0.64
CA ALA A 26 -1.12 5.91 -0.38
C ALA A 26 -1.72 5.93 -1.80
N GLY A 27 -2.80 5.18 -2.04
CA GLY A 27 -3.49 5.13 -3.34
C GLY A 27 -4.14 6.46 -3.72
N ARG A 28 -4.77 7.15 -2.76
CA ARG A 28 -5.27 8.52 -3.00
C ARG A 28 -4.14 9.49 -3.31
N LYS A 29 -3.03 9.45 -2.56
CA LYS A 29 -1.86 10.33 -2.82
C LYS A 29 -1.27 10.08 -4.20
N ALA A 30 -0.99 8.82 -4.56
CA ALA A 30 -0.48 8.45 -5.89
C ALA A 30 -1.42 8.92 -7.02
N ARG A 31 -2.74 8.79 -6.82
CA ARG A 31 -3.76 9.28 -7.79
C ARG A 31 -3.71 10.80 -7.98
N LEU A 32 -3.40 11.55 -6.92
CA LEU A 32 -3.46 13.02 -6.89
C LEU A 32 -2.14 13.69 -7.26
N SER A 33 -0.99 13.14 -6.85
CA SER A 33 0.31 13.81 -7.02
C SER A 33 1.05 13.43 -8.28
N GLY A 34 0.90 12.20 -8.81
CA GLY A 34 1.75 11.68 -9.90
C GLY A 34 3.26 11.58 -9.58
N VAL A 35 3.69 12.11 -8.44
CA VAL A 35 5.07 12.13 -7.95
C VAL A 35 5.29 10.95 -7.00
N THR A 36 6.22 10.07 -7.37
CA THR A 36 6.71 8.93 -6.60
C THR A 36 7.84 9.37 -5.66
N THR A 37 7.59 9.44 -4.36
CA THR A 37 8.56 9.97 -3.37
C THR A 37 9.50 8.88 -2.79
N GLY A 38 9.85 7.84 -3.55
CA GLY A 38 10.70 6.73 -3.07
C GLY A 38 10.03 5.81 -2.04
N ASP A 39 8.75 6.06 -1.73
CA ASP A 39 7.90 5.20 -0.91
C ASP A 39 7.43 3.99 -1.74
N PRO A 40 7.82 2.76 -1.39
CA PRO A 40 7.56 1.58 -2.23
C PRO A 40 6.09 1.32 -2.50
N MET A 41 5.21 1.70 -1.57
CA MET A 41 3.76 1.60 -1.76
C MET A 41 3.29 2.59 -2.83
N GLN A 42 3.71 3.86 -2.78
CA GLN A 42 3.41 4.83 -3.83
C GLN A 42 3.99 4.45 -5.19
N ASP A 43 5.22 3.92 -5.25
CA ASP A 43 5.86 3.49 -6.49
C ASP A 43 5.03 2.38 -7.17
N LEU A 44 4.62 1.38 -6.38
CA LEU A 44 3.74 0.31 -6.85
C LEU A 44 2.39 0.86 -7.34
N LEU A 45 1.73 1.69 -6.54
CA LEU A 45 0.41 2.24 -6.85
C LEU A 45 0.42 3.17 -8.07
N SER A 46 1.57 3.78 -8.38
CA SER A 46 1.77 4.59 -9.58
C SER A 46 2.05 3.74 -10.83
N ALA A 47 2.69 2.59 -10.69
CA ALA A 47 2.99 1.67 -11.79
C ALA A 47 1.78 0.79 -12.19
N LEU A 48 0.93 0.43 -11.22
CA LEU A 48 -0.21 -0.47 -11.42
C LEU A 48 -1.20 -0.03 -12.52
N PRO A 49 -1.58 1.26 -12.66
CA PRO A 49 -2.52 1.65 -13.71
C PRO A 49 -2.04 1.30 -15.12
N LYS A 50 -0.73 1.45 -15.39
CA LYS A 50 -0.13 1.12 -16.68
C LYS A 50 -0.12 -0.38 -16.93
N ALA A 51 0.18 -1.19 -15.92
CA ALA A 51 0.12 -2.65 -16.03
C ALA A 51 -1.33 -3.14 -16.26
N LEU A 52 -2.27 -2.60 -15.50
CA LEU A 52 -3.69 -2.99 -15.57
C LEU A 52 -4.43 -2.39 -16.79
N GLY A 53 -3.86 -1.38 -17.45
CA GLY A 53 -4.54 -0.65 -18.53
C GLY A 53 -5.74 0.19 -18.07
N ARG A 54 -5.89 0.40 -16.76
CA ARG A 54 -6.97 1.17 -16.15
C ARG A 54 -6.58 1.70 -14.78
N ARG A 55 -7.28 2.72 -14.29
CA ARG A 55 -7.08 3.25 -12.93
C ARG A 55 -7.61 2.25 -11.89
N LEU A 56 -6.93 2.18 -10.75
CA LEU A 56 -7.40 1.44 -9.58
C LEU A 56 -8.54 2.19 -8.92
N ARG A 57 -9.53 1.43 -8.43
CA ARG A 57 -10.64 1.96 -7.63
C ARG A 57 -10.32 1.78 -6.16
N PHE A 58 -10.25 2.88 -5.41
CA PHE A 58 -10.14 2.86 -3.95
C PHE A 58 -11.35 3.57 -3.38
N HIS A 59 -12.02 2.93 -2.43
CA HIS A 59 -13.05 3.60 -1.64
C HIS A 59 -12.43 4.55 -0.60
N GLU A 60 -13.28 5.35 0.04
CA GLU A 60 -12.84 6.28 1.07
C GLU A 60 -12.20 5.55 2.26
N PRO A 61 -11.23 6.15 2.97
CA PRO A 61 -10.58 5.57 4.14
C PRO A 61 -11.53 4.94 5.17
N MET A 62 -12.72 5.51 5.35
CA MET A 62 -13.73 5.04 6.32
C MET A 62 -14.91 4.28 5.69
N ALA A 63 -14.85 3.99 4.38
CA ALA A 63 -15.88 3.20 3.73
C ALA A 63 -15.86 1.75 4.27
N ALA A 64 -17.04 1.24 4.63
CA ALA A 64 -17.22 -0.14 5.10
C ALA A 64 -16.88 -1.17 4.02
N GLU A 65 -17.20 -0.86 2.77
CA GLU A 65 -16.93 -1.72 1.63
C GLU A 65 -15.54 -1.52 1.06
N LYS A 66 -14.96 -2.61 0.54
CA LYS A 66 -13.72 -2.61 -0.23
C LYS A 66 -14.04 -2.80 -1.70
N SER A 67 -13.34 -2.09 -2.57
CA SER A 67 -13.36 -2.39 -3.99
C SER A 67 -12.69 -3.74 -4.26
N PHE A 68 -12.96 -4.31 -5.43
CA PHE A 68 -12.25 -5.50 -5.91
C PHE A 68 -10.72 -5.26 -6.01
N ASP A 69 -10.29 -4.03 -6.30
CA ASP A 69 -8.85 -3.70 -6.38
C ASP A 69 -8.20 -3.69 -5.00
N GLU A 70 -8.93 -3.24 -3.97
CA GLU A 70 -8.48 -3.27 -2.58
C GLU A 70 -8.35 -4.71 -2.08
N ILE A 71 -9.37 -5.54 -2.29
CA ILE A 71 -9.34 -6.96 -1.90
C ILE A 71 -8.20 -7.68 -2.62
N TRP A 72 -8.02 -7.42 -3.91
CA TRP A 72 -6.95 -8.01 -4.71
C TRP A 72 -5.56 -7.61 -4.19
N LEU A 73 -5.32 -6.34 -3.86
CA LEU A 73 -4.05 -5.87 -3.31
C LEU A 73 -3.77 -6.44 -1.93
N GLU A 74 -4.78 -6.50 -1.06
CA GLU A 74 -4.66 -7.14 0.25
C GLU A 74 -4.27 -8.62 0.12
N ASN A 75 -4.97 -9.36 -0.74
CA ASN A 75 -4.66 -10.76 -1.03
C ASN A 75 -3.24 -10.94 -1.59
N LEU A 76 -2.80 -10.03 -2.47
CA LEU A 76 -1.47 -10.06 -3.05
C LEU A 76 -0.38 -9.84 -1.98
N PHE A 77 -0.56 -8.84 -1.11
CA PHE A 77 0.40 -8.57 -0.05
C PHE A 77 0.40 -9.65 1.03
N ASP A 78 -0.76 -10.19 1.38
CA ASP A 78 -0.89 -11.30 2.31
C ASP A 78 -0.16 -12.55 1.80
N ALA A 79 -0.31 -12.89 0.51
CA ALA A 79 0.41 -14.01 -0.10
C ALA A 79 1.94 -13.82 -0.05
N VAL A 80 2.45 -12.61 -0.30
CA VAL A 80 3.89 -12.33 -0.16
C VAL A 80 4.36 -12.53 1.28
N ARG A 81 3.60 -12.01 2.26
CA ARG A 81 3.97 -12.11 3.69
C ARG A 81 3.95 -13.55 4.20
N GLN A 82 3.04 -14.37 3.70
CA GLN A 82 2.95 -15.78 4.06
C GLN A 82 3.93 -16.67 3.29
N GLY A 83 4.68 -16.12 2.32
CA GLY A 83 5.54 -16.91 1.44
C GLY A 83 4.79 -17.79 0.46
N ASP A 84 3.50 -17.54 0.24
CA ASP A 84 2.64 -18.32 -0.66
C ASP A 84 2.84 -17.88 -2.12
N ALA A 85 3.87 -18.46 -2.75
CA ALA A 85 4.24 -18.17 -4.12
C ALA A 85 3.15 -18.54 -5.14
N ALA A 86 2.34 -19.58 -4.86
CA ALA A 86 1.29 -20.02 -5.77
C ALA A 86 0.13 -19.03 -5.79
N ARG A 87 -0.37 -18.62 -4.61
CA ARG A 87 -1.40 -17.59 -4.46
C ARG A 87 -0.94 -16.24 -4.98
N TYR A 88 0.31 -15.87 -4.71
CA TYR A 88 0.93 -14.65 -5.24
C TYR A 88 0.93 -14.65 -6.78
N ARG A 89 1.44 -15.72 -7.39
CA ARG A 89 1.51 -15.84 -8.85
C ARG A 89 0.11 -15.84 -9.48
N PHE A 90 -0.83 -16.57 -8.89
CA PHE A 90 -2.22 -16.59 -9.33
C PHE A 90 -2.85 -15.19 -9.27
N ALA A 91 -2.67 -14.47 -8.17
CA ALA A 91 -3.21 -13.12 -8.00
C ALA A 91 -2.71 -12.16 -9.07
N LEU A 92 -1.42 -12.17 -9.42
CA LEU A 92 -0.89 -11.34 -10.50
C LEU A 92 -1.45 -11.75 -11.86
N LEU A 93 -1.33 -13.04 -12.22
CA LEU A 93 -1.71 -13.52 -13.54
C LEU A 93 -3.23 -13.45 -13.80
N SER A 94 -4.06 -13.39 -12.75
CA SER A 94 -5.49 -13.17 -12.89
C SER A 94 -5.86 -11.80 -13.49
N ARG A 95 -4.93 -10.84 -13.52
CA ARG A 95 -5.22 -9.45 -13.91
C ARG A 95 -4.28 -8.86 -14.95
N MET A 96 -3.15 -9.50 -15.21
CA MET A 96 -2.15 -8.99 -16.15
C MET A 96 -1.35 -10.14 -16.76
N SER A 97 -0.70 -9.85 -17.88
CA SER A 97 0.19 -10.81 -18.53
C SER A 97 1.42 -11.11 -17.66
N ARG A 98 2.12 -12.21 -17.99
CA ARG A 98 3.33 -12.62 -17.29
C ARG A 98 4.43 -11.56 -17.34
N GLU A 99 4.57 -10.86 -18.47
CA GLU A 99 5.57 -9.81 -18.66
C GLU A 99 5.32 -8.64 -17.71
N LYS A 100 4.05 -8.20 -17.62
CA LYS A 100 3.62 -7.14 -16.70
C LYS A 100 3.77 -7.55 -15.24
N ALA A 101 3.42 -8.80 -14.92
CA ALA A 101 3.58 -9.36 -13.58
C ALA A 101 5.06 -9.38 -13.16
N SER A 102 5.95 -9.82 -14.06
CA SER A 102 7.40 -9.83 -13.82
C SER A 102 7.95 -8.42 -13.60
N ALA A 103 7.51 -7.43 -14.39
CA ALA A 103 7.94 -6.05 -14.25
C ALA A 103 7.53 -5.42 -12.91
N LEU A 104 6.42 -5.87 -12.32
CA LEU A 104 5.94 -5.39 -11.02
C LEU A 104 6.43 -6.21 -9.82
N HIS A 105 7.03 -7.38 -10.05
CA HIS A 105 7.38 -8.34 -8.99
C HIS A 105 8.12 -7.68 -7.83
N PHE A 106 9.24 -7.01 -8.14
CA PHE A 106 10.08 -6.35 -7.15
C PHE A 106 9.36 -5.24 -6.37
N LEU A 107 8.54 -4.44 -7.05
CA LEU A 107 7.76 -3.37 -6.40
C LEU A 107 6.74 -3.94 -5.43
N VAL A 108 6.06 -5.03 -5.81
CA VAL A 108 5.08 -5.70 -4.94
C VAL A 108 5.76 -6.26 -3.69
N CYS A 109 6.87 -6.98 -3.85
CA CYS A 109 7.61 -7.53 -2.71
C CYS A 109 8.09 -6.42 -1.78
N LYS A 110 8.71 -5.37 -2.34
CA LYS A 110 9.20 -4.22 -1.55
C LYS A 110 8.07 -3.53 -0.77
N ALA A 111 6.91 -3.31 -1.40
CA ALA A 111 5.74 -2.71 -0.75
C ALA A 111 5.13 -3.61 0.34
N ALA A 112 5.09 -4.92 0.13
CA ALA A 112 4.52 -5.88 1.08
C ALA A 112 5.33 -5.96 2.39
N HIS A 113 6.66 -5.87 2.30
CA HIS A 113 7.56 -5.92 3.47
C HIS A 113 7.65 -4.57 4.21
N MET A 114 7.56 -3.44 3.52
CA MET A 114 7.58 -2.10 4.15
C MET A 114 6.28 -1.73 4.88
N SER A 115 5.19 -2.45 4.61
CA SER A 115 3.90 -2.23 5.25
C SER A 115 3.75 -2.99 6.58
N GLN A 116 4.81 -3.64 7.07
CA GLN A 116 4.85 -4.11 8.45
C GLN A 116 5.27 -2.96 9.38
N PRO A 117 4.59 -2.75 10.52
CA PRO A 117 5.22 -2.02 11.60
C PRO A 117 6.44 -2.83 12.05
N SER A 118 7.61 -2.16 12.16
CA SER A 118 8.73 -2.72 12.91
C SER A 118 8.20 -3.12 14.28
N GLY A 119 8.29 -4.40 14.62
CA GLY A 119 8.03 -4.88 15.97
C GLY A 119 8.96 -4.21 16.98
#